data_AF-A0AAW3M843-F1
#
_entry.id   AF-A0AAW3M843-F1
#
_cell.length_a   1.000
_cell.length_b   1.000
_cell.length_c   1.000
_cell.angle_alpha   90.00
_cell.angle_beta   90.00
_cell.angle_gamma   90.00
#
_symmetry.space_group_name_H-M   'P 1'
#
loop_
_entity.id
_entity.type
_entity.pdbx_description
1 polymer ?
#
loop_
_entity_poly.entity_id
_entity_poly.type
_entity_poly.pdbx_seq_one_letter_code
_entity_poly.pdbx_strand_id
1 'polypeptide(L)'
;MFKQCLLLAAAISLSGCWSLMYHLDGERCVYPGTRHGWAWGTKDVTSTWPWLIDVPFSLALDTLFLPYDLTAFLPENLGGDDRECHFNDGLNVLG
;
A
#
# COMPACT_ATOMS: atom_id res chain seq x y z
N MET A 1 15.64 -26.37 -7.28
CA MET A 1 15.82 -25.49 -6.10
C MET A 1 15.85 -24.02 -6.49
N PHE A 2 16.80 -23.54 -7.31
CA PHE A 2 16.91 -22.11 -7.68
C PHE A 2 15.65 -21.52 -8.36
N LYS A 3 15.03 -22.26 -9.30
CA LYS A 3 13.78 -21.85 -9.97
C LYS A 3 12.60 -21.66 -9.01
N GLN A 4 12.57 -22.45 -7.94
CA GLN A 4 11.47 -22.45 -6.97
C GLN A 4 11.59 -21.25 -6.02
N CYS A 5 12.82 -20.93 -5.60
CA CYS A 5 13.09 -19.70 -4.86
C CYS A 5 12.79 -18.45 -5.69
N LEU A 6 13.10 -18.46 -6.99
CA LEU A 6 12.83 -17.33 -7.89
C LEU A 6 11.33 -17.11 -8.12
N LEU A 7 10.55 -18.19 -8.25
CA LEU A 7 9.09 -18.11 -8.37
C LEU A 7 8.43 -17.63 -7.06
N LEU A 8 8.91 -18.09 -5.90
CA LEU A 8 8.43 -17.60 -4.61
C LEU A 8 8.79 -16.13 -4.40
N ALA A 9 10.02 -15.73 -4.70
CA ALA A 9 10.44 -14.35 -4.63
C ALA A 9 9.61 -13.47 -5.57
N ALA A 10 9.36 -13.91 -6.81
CA ALA A 10 8.52 -13.19 -7.75
C ALA A 10 7.06 -13.09 -7.27
N ALA A 11 6.49 -14.16 -6.71
CA ALA A 11 5.13 -14.16 -6.17
C ALA A 11 5.00 -13.22 -4.96
N ILE A 12 6.01 -13.16 -4.09
CA ILE A 12 6.09 -12.20 -2.97
C ILE A 12 6.33 -10.77 -3.49
N SER A 13 7.12 -10.61 -4.56
CA SER A 13 7.34 -9.29 -5.18
C SER A 13 6.09 -8.74 -5.87
N LEU A 14 5.19 -9.63 -6.28
CA LEU A 14 3.88 -9.32 -6.86
C LEU A 14 2.77 -9.24 -5.80
N SER A 15 3.08 -9.21 -4.50
CA SER A 15 2.07 -9.17 -3.44
C SER A 15 1.75 -7.76 -2.94
N GLY A 16 2.10 -6.70 -3.68
CA GLY A 16 1.89 -5.32 -3.23
C GLY A 16 2.97 -4.87 -2.26
N CYS A 17 4.17 -4.61 -2.79
CA CYS A 17 5.36 -4.22 -2.02
C CYS A 17 5.10 -3.01 -1.13
N TRP A 18 4.42 -1.98 -1.66
CA TRP A 18 4.10 -0.78 -0.90
C TRP A 18 3.10 -1.07 0.21
N SER A 19 2.05 -1.83 -0.09
CA SER A 19 1.06 -2.25 0.91
C SER A 19 1.72 -3.02 2.06
N LEU A 20 2.56 -4.00 1.76
CA LEU A 20 3.26 -4.78 2.78
C LEU A 20 4.15 -3.89 3.66
N MET A 21 4.92 -2.97 3.05
CA MET A 21 5.81 -2.07 3.78
C MET A 21 5.05 -1.23 4.80
N TYR A 22 3.92 -0.64 4.40
CA TYR A 22 3.11 0.19 5.29
C TYR A 22 2.46 -0.59 6.44
N HIS A 23 1.91 -1.76 6.15
CA HIS A 23 1.29 -2.59 7.19
C HIS A 23 2.32 -3.19 8.15
N LEU A 24 3.55 -3.46 7.71
CA LEU A 24 4.64 -3.89 8.59
C LEU A 24 5.14 -2.78 9.51
N ASP A 25 5.06 -1.53 9.06
CA ASP A 25 5.36 -0.35 9.89
C ASP A 25 4.22 -0.03 10.89
N GLY A 26 3.08 -0.73 10.75
CA GLY A 26 1.91 -0.58 11.61
C GLY A 26 1.01 0.59 11.25
N GLU A 27 1.15 1.15 10.04
CA GLU A 27 0.20 2.13 9.51
C GLU A 27 -1.18 1.49 9.36
N ARG A 28 -2.22 2.25 9.73
CA ARG A 28 -3.63 1.80 9.69
C ARG A 28 -4.50 2.70 8.81
N CYS A 29 -3.84 3.36 7.86
CA CYS A 29 -4.50 4.29 6.97
C CYS A 29 -5.22 3.58 5.84
N VAL A 30 -6.33 4.13 5.37
CA VAL A 30 -7.10 3.52 4.28
C VAL A 30 -6.30 3.54 2.96
N TYR A 31 -6.10 2.35 2.39
CA TYR A 31 -5.38 2.10 1.13
C TYR A 31 -3.97 2.72 1.08
N PRO A 32 -3.09 2.44 2.07
CA PRO A 32 -1.85 3.18 2.23
C PRO A 32 -0.85 2.86 1.11
N GLY A 33 -0.70 1.58 0.75
CA GLY A 33 0.20 1.15 -0.31
C GLY A 33 -0.25 1.61 -1.69
N THR A 34 -1.55 1.53 -1.96
CA THR A 34 -2.15 1.96 -3.23
C THR A 34 -1.97 3.46 -3.44
N ARG A 35 -2.25 4.27 -2.41
CA ARG A 35 -2.09 5.73 -2.46
C ARG A 35 -0.63 6.12 -2.70
N HIS A 36 0.29 5.48 -1.99
CA HIS A 36 1.72 5.75 -2.16
C HIS A 36 2.23 5.35 -3.54
N GLY A 37 1.92 4.12 -3.97
CA GLY A 37 2.34 3.63 -5.29
C GLY A 37 1.79 4.49 -6.43
N TRP A 38 0.55 4.97 -6.30
CA TRP A 38 -0.04 5.91 -7.26
C TRP A 38 0.69 7.25 -7.26
N ALA A 39 0.77 7.90 -6.10
CA ALA A 39 1.41 9.21 -5.96
C ALA A 39 2.86 9.22 -6.48
N TRP A 40 3.64 8.20 -6.11
CA TRP A 40 5.02 8.06 -6.58
C TRP A 40 5.08 7.75 -8.07
N GLY A 41 4.26 6.81 -8.54
CA GLY A 41 4.25 6.37 -9.93
C GLY A 41 3.88 7.49 -10.90
N THR A 42 3.02 8.43 -10.50
CA THR A 42 2.56 9.56 -11.33
C THR A 42 3.36 10.86 -11.14
N LYS A 43 4.30 10.93 -10.18
CA LYS A 43 5.06 12.15 -9.89
C LYS A 43 5.95 12.61 -11.06
N ASP A 44 6.60 11.67 -11.73
CA ASP A 44 7.35 11.90 -12.98
C ASP A 44 7.25 10.65 -13.87
N VAL A 45 6.17 10.58 -14.65
CA VAL A 45 5.82 9.41 -15.47
C VAL A 45 6.97 8.94 -16.37
N THR A 46 7.91 9.81 -16.76
CA THR A 46 9.06 9.40 -17.58
C THR A 46 10.02 8.45 -16.86
N SER A 47 10.14 8.58 -15.54
CA SER A 47 11.12 7.87 -14.72
C SER A 47 10.49 6.95 -13.66
N THR A 48 9.28 7.26 -13.19
CA THR A 48 8.63 6.54 -12.08
C THR A 48 7.53 5.57 -12.48
N TRP A 49 7.16 5.50 -13.77
CA TRP A 49 6.09 4.61 -14.23
C TRP A 49 6.25 3.12 -13.89
N PRO A 50 7.46 2.51 -13.77
CA PRO A 50 7.57 1.09 -13.42
C PRO A 50 6.98 0.79 -12.03
N TRP A 51 6.95 1.78 -11.12
CA TRP A 51 6.35 1.63 -9.80
C TRP A 51 4.83 1.48 -9.84
N LEU A 52 4.17 1.89 -10.93
CA LEU A 52 2.73 1.69 -11.12
C LEU A 52 2.35 0.21 -11.28
N ILE A 53 3.32 -0.66 -11.61
CA ILE A 53 3.08 -2.12 -11.70
C ILE A 53 2.66 -2.68 -10.33
N ASP A 54 3.15 -2.12 -9.23
CA ASP A 54 2.82 -2.57 -7.88
C ASP A 54 1.41 -2.13 -7.43
N VAL A 55 0.87 -1.05 -7.99
CA VAL A 55 -0.42 -0.46 -7.59
C VAL A 55 -1.59 -1.46 -7.58
N PRO A 56 -1.86 -2.28 -8.63
CA PRO A 56 -2.95 -3.24 -8.59
C PRO A 56 -2.78 -4.33 -7.52
N PHE A 57 -1.54 -4.71 -7.20
CA PHE A 57 -1.25 -5.69 -6.17
C PHE A 57 -1.38 -5.09 -4.76
N SER A 58 -0.88 -3.86 -4.59
CA SER A 58 -1.09 -3.07 -3.38
C SER A 58 -2.57 -2.79 -3.13
N LEU A 59 -3.38 -2.55 -4.18
CA LEU A 59 -4.83 -2.42 -4.06
C LEU A 59 -5.49 -3.71 -3.56
N ALA A 60 -5.09 -4.86 -4.11
CA ALA A 60 -5.60 -6.14 -3.67
C ALA A 60 -5.24 -6.40 -2.20
N LEU A 61 -4.00 -6.15 -1.80
CA LEU A 61 -3.54 -6.41 -0.43
C LEU A 61 -4.12 -5.40 0.57
N ASP A 62 -4.17 -4.12 0.24
CA ASP A 62 -4.84 -3.11 1.06
C ASP A 62 -6.34 -3.43 1.23
N THR A 63 -7.01 -3.97 0.21
CA THR A 63 -8.41 -4.41 0.33
C THR A 63 -8.55 -5.56 1.33
N LEU A 64 -7.56 -6.46 1.42
CA LEU A 64 -7.56 -7.54 2.42
C LEU A 64 -7.32 -7.01 3.83
N PHE A 65 -6.48 -5.98 3.99
CA PHE A 65 -6.20 -5.34 5.28
C PHE A 65 -7.18 -4.23 5.66
N LEU A 66 -8.12 -3.85 4.78
CA LEU A 66 -9.11 -2.81 5.06
C LEU A 66 -9.84 -2.98 6.40
N PRO A 67 -10.27 -4.19 6.85
CA PRO A 67 -10.87 -4.34 8.18
C PRO A 67 -9.93 -3.96 9.33
N TYR A 68 -8.63 -4.20 9.18
CA TYR A 68 -7.61 -3.78 10.14
C TYR A 68 -7.41 -2.27 10.10
N ASP A 69 -7.31 -1.66 8.92
CA ASP A 69 -7.17 -0.20 8.79
C ASP A 69 -8.37 0.54 9.41
N LEU A 70 -9.57 0.02 9.20
CA LEU A 70 -10.78 0.60 9.78
C LEU A 70 -10.81 0.58 11.32
N THR A 71 -9.97 -0.22 11.97
CA THR A 71 -9.84 -0.18 13.44
C THR A 71 -9.27 1.15 13.94
N ALA A 72 -8.54 1.90 13.10
CA ALA A 72 -8.06 3.23 13.45
C ALA A 72 -9.21 4.19 13.82
N PHE A 73 -10.39 4.03 13.19
CA PHE A 73 -11.57 4.87 13.47
C PHE A 73 -12.36 4.46 14.71
N LEU A 74 -11.94 3.40 15.42
CA LEU A 74 -12.56 3.06 16.70
C LEU A 74 -12.22 4.13 17.74
N PRO A 75 -13.02 4.28 18.80
CA PRO A 75 -12.63 5.13 19.92
C PRO A 75 -11.37 4.57 20.61
N GLU A 76 -10.57 5.44 21.24
CA GLU A 76 -9.29 5.09 21.86
C GLU A 76 -9.39 3.88 22.82
N ASN A 77 -10.51 3.76 23.53
CA ASN A 77 -10.76 2.66 24.48
C ASN A 77 -11.01 1.29 23.80
N LEU A 78 -11.13 1.25 22.48
CA LEU A 78 -11.33 0.04 21.67
C LEU A 78 -10.15 -0.21 20.70
N GLY A 79 -9.02 0.47 20.90
CA GLY A 79 -7.83 0.31 20.07
C GLY A 79 -7.79 1.21 18.83
N GLY A 80 -8.59 2.28 18.83
CA GLY A 80 -8.48 3.40 17.89
C GLY A 80 -7.07 3.96 17.77
N ASP A 81 -6.79 4.62 16.66
CA ASP A 81 -5.52 5.26 16.39
C ASP A 81 -5.77 6.65 15.78
N ASP A 82 -5.43 7.71 16.52
CA ASP A 82 -5.62 9.10 16.10
C ASP A 82 -4.48 9.63 15.22
N ARG A 83 -3.58 8.75 14.76
CA ARG A 83 -2.49 9.14 13.84
C ARG A 83 -3.08 9.71 12.56
N GLU A 84 -2.65 10.92 12.23
CA GLU A 84 -2.98 11.52 10.95
C GLU A 84 -2.29 10.76 9.82
N CYS A 85 -3.09 10.31 8.85
CA CYS A 85 -2.59 9.70 7.63
C CYS A 85 -1.91 10.76 6.75
N HIS A 86 -0.60 10.96 6.94
CA HIS A 86 0.21 11.90 6.18
C HIS A 86 0.50 11.41 4.74
N PHE A 87 -0.53 11.28 3.91
CA PHE A 87 -0.35 11.14 2.46
C PHE A 87 -0.54 12.52 1.82
N ASN A 88 0.55 13.27 1.69
CA ASN A 88 0.56 14.61 1.09
C ASN A 88 0.09 14.64 -0.38
N ASP A 89 0.09 13.49 -1.06
CA ASP A 89 -0.38 13.35 -2.42
C ASP A 89 -1.55 12.35 -2.43
N GLY A 90 -2.77 12.85 -2.57
CA GLY A 90 -3.97 12.02 -2.71
C GLY A 90 -3.90 11.13 -3.95
N LEU A 91 -4.80 10.14 -4.04
CA LEU A 91 -5.12 9.46 -5.29
C LEU A 91 -5.67 10.49 -6.28
N ASN A 92 -4.78 11.19 -6.98
CA ASN A 92 -5.17 12.13 -8.02
C ASN A 92 -5.48 11.30 -9.27
N VAL A 93 -6.64 10.63 -9.25
CA VAL A 93 -7.16 9.84 -10.38
C VAL A 93 -7.79 10.77 -11.42
N LEU A 94 -8.04 12.03 -11.05
CA LEU A 94 -8.49 13.11 -11.90
C LEU A 94 -7.45 14.23 -11.79
N GLY A 95 -6.56 14.33 -12.78
CA GLY A 95 -5.62 15.46 -12.86
C GLY A 95 -6.34 16.80 -12.95
#